data_AF-A0A511BS56-F1
#
_entry.id   AF-A0A511BS56-F1
#
_cell.length_a   1.000
_cell.length_b   1.000
_cell.length_c   1.000
_cell.angle_alpha   90.00
_cell.angle_beta   90.00
_cell.angle_gamma   90.00
#
_symmetry.space_group_name_H-M   'P 1'
#
loop_
_entity.id
_entity.type
_entity.pdbx_description
1 polymer ?
#
loop_
_entity_poly.entity_id
_entity_poly.type
_entity_poly.pdbx_seq_one_letter_code
_entity_poly.pdbx_strand_id
1 'polypeptide(L)'
;MTQHPDSCEHPVPDMPSPRDASSIRDDATPRIAIRFCTQCNWMLRSAWLAQELLSTFGTEIGEVALQPGTGGVFTIRLDDALLWERKRDGGFPSPKEIKRRVRDRIAPERDLGHNDR
;
A
#
# COMPACT_ATOMS: atom_id res chain seq x y z
N MET A 1 8.24 -45.38 36.05
CA MET A 1 8.00 -44.97 34.64
C MET A 1 6.59 -44.43 34.61
N THR A 2 6.35 -43.13 34.67
CA THR A 2 6.77 -42.14 33.67
C THR A 2 6.96 -40.78 34.34
N GLN A 3 8.15 -40.18 34.20
CA GLN A 3 8.40 -38.77 34.51
C GLN A 3 7.83 -37.91 33.38
N HIS A 4 7.00 -36.92 33.72
CA HIS A 4 6.66 -35.80 32.84
C HIS A 4 7.81 -34.78 32.96
N PRO A 5 8.57 -34.46 31.90
CA PRO A 5 9.52 -33.38 31.97
C PRO A 5 8.79 -32.03 31.92
N ASP A 6 9.32 -31.12 32.74
CA ASP A 6 9.00 -29.71 32.92
C ASP A 6 8.35 -29.00 31.73
N SER A 7 7.24 -28.35 32.03
CA SER A 7 6.67 -27.29 31.21
C SER A 7 7.69 -26.16 31.06
N CYS A 8 8.26 -25.99 29.87
CA CYS A 8 8.96 -24.75 29.53
C CYS A 8 7.96 -23.58 29.49
N GLU A 9 7.77 -22.90 30.61
CA GLU A 9 7.18 -21.56 30.65
C GLU A 9 8.12 -20.62 29.89
N HIS A 10 7.77 -20.31 28.64
CA HIS A 10 8.43 -19.26 27.88
C HIS A 10 7.76 -17.93 28.25
N PRO A 11 8.50 -16.91 28.70
CA PRO A 11 7.93 -15.60 28.92
C PRO A 11 7.43 -15.03 27.58
N VAL A 12 6.12 -14.79 27.48
CA VAL A 12 5.55 -14.03 26.36
C VAL A 12 6.10 -12.60 26.46
N PRO A 13 6.87 -12.10 25.48
CA PRO A 13 7.32 -10.72 25.49
C PRO A 13 6.09 -9.80 25.45
N ASP A 14 6.14 -8.73 26.23
CA ASP A 14 5.09 -7.72 26.35
C ASP A 14 4.80 -7.13 24.96
N MET A 15 3.64 -7.46 24.38
CA MET A 15 3.28 -6.99 23.05
C MET A 15 2.94 -5.49 23.14
N PRO A 16 3.56 -4.63 22.33
CA PRO A 16 3.27 -3.20 22.35
C PRO A 16 1.79 -2.95 22.08
N SER A 17 1.23 -1.96 22.78
CA SER A 17 -0.19 -1.59 22.69
C SER A 17 -0.57 -1.20 21.26
N PRO A 18 -1.80 -1.49 20.79
CA PRO A 18 -2.27 -1.10 19.45
C PRO A 18 -2.16 0.41 19.14
N ARG A 19 -2.01 1.26 20.16
CA ARG A 19 -1.79 2.71 20.02
C ARG A 19 -0.37 3.06 19.57
N ASP A 20 0.61 2.20 19.84
CA ASP A 20 2.02 2.40 19.47
C ASP A 20 2.34 1.83 18.07
N ALA A 21 1.47 0.97 17.53
CA ALA A 21 1.61 0.41 16.17
C ALA A 21 1.47 1.46 15.05
N SER A 22 0.93 2.66 15.36
CA SER A 22 0.94 3.79 14.42
C SER A 22 2.32 4.44 14.27
N SER A 23 3.26 4.11 15.16
CA SER A 23 4.58 4.75 15.26
C SER A 23 5.72 3.89 14.70
N ILE A 24 5.42 2.69 14.18
CA ILE A 24 6.39 1.86 13.45
C ILE A 24 6.18 2.12 11.95
N ARG A 25 6.51 3.31 11.50
CA ARG A 25 6.74 3.58 10.08
C ARG A 25 8.20 3.94 9.96
N ASP A 26 8.93 3.19 9.13
CA ASP A 26 10.23 3.67 8.66
C ASP A 26 9.95 4.92 7.82
N ASP A 27 10.06 6.08 8.47
CA ASP A 27 9.72 7.41 7.95
C ASP A 27 10.56 7.82 6.71
N ALA A 28 11.45 6.94 6.25
CA ALA A 28 12.35 7.15 5.13
C ALA A 28 11.73 6.76 3.77
N THR A 29 10.66 5.97 3.72
CA THR A 29 10.09 5.49 2.44
C THR A 29 8.62 5.88 2.25
N PRO A 30 8.25 6.47 1.08
CA PRO A 30 6.88 6.86 0.76
C PRO A 30 5.86 5.74 0.88
N ARG A 31 4.65 6.11 1.32
CA ARG A 31 3.51 5.20 1.48
C ARG A 31 2.44 5.46 0.42
N ILE A 32 2.03 4.41 -0.30
CA ILE A 32 0.88 4.50 -1.20
C ILE A 32 -0.37 3.94 -0.52
N ALA A 33 -1.49 4.66 -0.63
CA ALA A 33 -2.78 4.20 -0.13
C ALA A 33 -3.82 4.15 -1.26
N ILE A 34 -4.38 2.96 -1.50
CA ILE A 34 -5.48 2.73 -2.44
C ILE A 34 -6.76 2.53 -1.64
N ARG A 35 -7.63 3.54 -1.62
CA ARG A 35 -8.95 3.43 -1.00
C ARG A 35 -9.96 2.97 -2.03
N PHE A 36 -10.73 1.93 -1.74
CA PHE A 36 -11.65 1.33 -2.71
C PHE A 36 -13.02 0.96 -2.10
N CYS A 37 -14.06 1.03 -2.92
CA CYS A 37 -15.39 0.59 -2.57
C CYS A 37 -15.49 -0.94 -2.47
N THR A 38 -15.76 -1.48 -1.28
CA THR A 38 -15.95 -2.92 -1.07
C THR A 38 -17.24 -3.45 -1.70
N GLN A 39 -18.29 -2.64 -1.70
CA GLN A 39 -19.60 -2.98 -2.28
C GLN A 39 -19.61 -3.00 -3.81
N CYS A 40 -18.58 -2.45 -4.45
CA CYS A 40 -18.51 -2.26 -5.89
C CYS A 40 -17.66 -3.34 -6.59
N ASN A 41 -17.19 -4.35 -5.85
CA ASN A 41 -16.27 -5.39 -6.33
C ASN A 41 -14.95 -4.85 -6.92
N TRP A 42 -14.38 -3.79 -6.32
CA TRP A 42 -13.13 -3.18 -6.81
C TRP A 42 -11.87 -3.65 -6.07
N MET A 43 -11.99 -4.64 -5.17
CA MET A 43 -10.86 -5.19 -4.44
C MET A 43 -9.81 -5.76 -5.38
N LEU A 44 -10.20 -6.60 -6.34
CA LEU A 44 -9.26 -7.24 -7.29
C LEU A 44 -8.48 -6.23 -8.13
N ARG A 45 -9.17 -5.18 -8.62
CA ARG A 45 -8.52 -4.08 -9.35
C ARG A 45 -7.51 -3.35 -8.47
N SER A 46 -7.87 -3.10 -7.21
CA SER A 46 -7.01 -2.39 -6.26
C SER A 46 -5.77 -3.22 -5.90
N ALA A 47 -5.95 -4.52 -5.67
CA ALA A 47 -4.88 -5.46 -5.38
C ALA A 47 -3.92 -5.63 -6.57
N TRP A 48 -4.45 -5.71 -7.79
CA TRP A 48 -3.61 -5.76 -8.99
C TRP A 48 -2.80 -4.48 -9.18
N LEU A 49 -3.40 -3.30 -9.02
CA LEU A 49 -2.64 -2.04 -9.07
C LEU A 49 -1.57 -1.94 -7.97
N ALA A 50 -1.84 -2.48 -6.79
CA ALA A 50 -0.83 -2.56 -5.73
C ALA A 50 0.38 -3.43 -6.15
N GLN A 51 0.13 -4.59 -6.77
CA GLN A 51 1.19 -5.45 -7.30
C GLN A 51 2.00 -4.74 -8.39
N GLU A 52 1.33 -4.03 -9.30
CA GLU A 52 2.00 -3.26 -10.35
C GLU A 52 2.95 -2.20 -9.78
N LEU A 53 2.55 -1.51 -8.70
CA LEU A 53 3.36 -0.49 -8.04
C LEU A 53 4.53 -1.09 -7.28
N LEU A 54 4.31 -2.14 -6.49
CA LEU A 54 5.37 -2.84 -5.74
C LEU A 54 6.39 -3.49 -6.68
N SER A 55 5.95 -4.07 -7.80
CA SER A 55 6.83 -4.64 -8.82
C SER A 55 7.71 -3.58 -9.50
N THR A 56 7.20 -2.34 -9.64
CA THR A 56 7.93 -1.26 -10.33
C THR A 56 8.85 -0.47 -9.40
N PHE A 57 8.40 -0.18 -8.18
CA PHE A 57 9.03 0.75 -7.23
C PHE A 57 9.46 0.07 -5.93
N GLY A 58 9.67 -1.25 -5.92
CA GLY A 58 9.85 -2.05 -4.70
C GLY A 58 11.03 -1.63 -3.80
N THR A 59 11.94 -0.78 -4.29
CA THR A 59 13.04 -0.21 -3.50
C THR A 59 12.81 1.23 -3.06
N GLU A 60 11.82 1.91 -3.65
CA GLU A 60 11.54 3.33 -3.47
C GLU A 60 10.26 3.60 -2.67
N ILE A 61 9.37 2.61 -2.52
CA ILE A 61 8.17 2.73 -1.70
C ILE A 61 8.22 1.74 -0.54
N GLY A 62 7.76 2.18 0.64
CA GLY A 62 7.77 1.34 1.84
C GLY A 62 6.60 0.36 1.85
N GLU A 63 5.42 0.82 1.43
CA GLU A 63 4.22 0.00 1.41
C GLU A 63 3.17 0.47 0.38
N VAL A 64 2.27 -0.45 0.04
CA VAL A 64 1.00 -0.12 -0.61
C VAL A 64 -0.15 -0.64 0.27
N ALA A 65 -0.87 0.28 0.90
CA ALA A 65 -2.01 -0.02 1.75
C ALA A 65 -3.32 -0.10 0.95
N LEU A 66 -4.03 -1.23 1.05
CA LEU A 66 -5.39 -1.39 0.55
C LEU A 66 -6.39 -0.99 1.63
N GLN A 67 -7.15 0.09 1.41
CA GLN A 67 -8.06 0.68 2.39
C GLN A 67 -9.52 0.47 1.97
N PRO A 68 -10.29 -0.37 2.70
CA PRO A 68 -11.72 -0.53 2.47
C PRO A 68 -12.49 0.80 2.63
N GLY A 69 -13.50 0.98 1.78
CA GLY A 69 -14.42 2.11 1.82
C GLY A 69 -15.76 1.78 1.17
N THR A 70 -16.66 2.76 1.11
CA THR A 70 -18.02 2.63 0.57
C THR A 70 -18.34 3.80 -0.36
N GLY A 71 -19.55 3.83 -0.94
CA GLY A 71 -20.04 5.00 -1.70
C GLY A 71 -19.35 5.21 -3.06
N GLY A 72 -18.86 4.13 -3.69
CA GLY A 72 -18.18 4.22 -4.98
C GLY A 72 -16.87 5.01 -4.92
N VAL A 73 -16.20 5.03 -3.76
CA VAL A 73 -14.87 5.63 -3.59
C VAL A 73 -13.81 4.81 -4.32
N PHE A 74 -12.94 5.49 -5.06
CA PHE A 74 -11.68 4.92 -5.51
C PHE A 74 -10.65 6.04 -5.59
N THR A 75 -9.65 6.00 -4.71
CA THR A 75 -8.58 7.01 -4.64
C THR A 75 -7.22 6.37 -4.47
N ILE A 76 -6.21 6.98 -5.07
CA ILE A 76 -4.81 6.61 -4.85
C ILE A 76 -4.08 7.83 -4.30
N ARG A 77 -3.43 7.67 -3.14
CA ARG A 77 -2.60 8.69 -2.51
C ARG A 77 -1.17 8.20 -2.36
N LEU A 78 -0.23 9.11 -2.51
CA LEU A 78 1.17 8.95 -2.11
C LEU A 78 1.37 9.90 -0.94
N ASP A 79 1.51 9.34 0.26
CA ASP A 79 1.45 10.06 1.52
C ASP A 79 0.18 10.95 1.57
N ASP A 80 0.37 12.26 1.69
CA ASP A 80 -0.72 13.23 1.70
C ASP A 80 -1.15 13.72 0.30
N ALA A 81 -0.43 13.32 -0.75
CA ALA A 81 -0.70 13.80 -2.10
C ALA A 81 -1.70 12.90 -2.83
N LEU A 82 -2.83 13.47 -3.27
CA LEU A 82 -3.85 12.76 -4.06
C LEU A 82 -3.36 12.57 -5.51
N LEU A 83 -3.00 11.34 -5.86
CA LEU A 83 -2.59 10.96 -7.22
C LEU A 83 -3.78 10.70 -8.14
N TRP A 84 -4.85 10.09 -7.64
CA TRP A 84 -6.02 9.74 -8.44
C TRP A 84 -7.30 9.75 -7.61
N GLU A 85 -8.40 10.23 -8.18
CA GLU A 85 -9.75 10.13 -7.66
C GLU A 85 -10.71 9.81 -8.81
N ARG A 86 -11.50 8.75 -8.66
CA ARG A 86 -12.29 8.18 -9.77
C ARG A 86 -13.27 9.16 -10.42
N LYS A 87 -13.96 10.00 -9.66
CA LYS A 87 -14.93 10.94 -10.23
C LYS A 87 -14.23 12.09 -10.96
N ARG A 88 -13.18 12.65 -10.37
CA ARG A 88 -12.35 13.75 -10.89
C ARG A 88 -11.57 13.35 -12.14
N ASP A 89 -10.91 12.19 -12.11
CA ASP A 89 -10.02 11.72 -13.18
C ASP A 89 -10.72 10.84 -14.22
N GLY A 90 -12.05 10.70 -14.17
CA GLY A 90 -12.82 10.05 -15.24
C GLY A 90 -12.76 8.53 -15.26
N GLY A 91 -12.70 7.87 -14.10
CA GLY A 91 -12.74 6.41 -13.98
C GLY A 91 -11.53 5.84 -13.26
N PHE A 92 -11.04 4.69 -13.72
CA PHE A 92 -9.89 4.01 -13.12
C PHE A 92 -8.62 4.31 -13.92
N PRO A 93 -7.47 4.48 -13.26
CA PRO A 93 -6.22 4.70 -13.98
C PRO A 93 -5.79 3.42 -14.69
N SER A 94 -5.10 3.59 -15.82
CA SER A 94 -4.20 2.55 -16.32
C SER A 94 -2.96 2.42 -15.42
N PRO A 95 -2.29 1.24 -15.38
CA PRO A 95 -1.02 1.08 -14.68
C PRO A 95 0.02 2.10 -15.14
N LYS A 96 0.06 2.36 -16.44
CA LYS A 96 0.98 3.31 -17.07
C LYS A 96 0.83 4.71 -16.49
N GLU A 97 -0.40 5.20 -16.37
CA GLU A 97 -0.69 6.53 -15.82
C GLU A 97 -0.31 6.64 -14.35
N ILE A 98 -0.68 5.64 -13.54
CA ILE A 98 -0.38 5.73 -12.11
C ILE A 98 1.11 5.57 -11.83
N LYS A 99 1.82 4.71 -12.57
CA LYS A 99 3.28 4.57 -12.45
C LYS A 99 3.99 5.87 -12.79
N ARG A 100 3.60 6.58 -13.87
CA ARG A 100 4.15 7.91 -14.16
C ARG A 100 3.90 8.90 -13.03
N ARG A 101 2.64 9.05 -12.57
CA ARG A 101 2.32 9.99 -11.47
C ARG A 101 3.07 9.70 -10.17
N VAL A 102 3.35 8.42 -9.88
CA VAL A 102 4.19 8.01 -8.74
C VAL A 102 5.65 8.38 -8.99
N ARG A 103 6.22 7.99 -10.14
CA ARG A 103 7.60 8.30 -10.53
C ARG A 103 7.90 9.78 -10.46
N ASP A 104 7.03 10.61 -11.02
CA ASP A 104 7.22 12.07 -11.05
C ASP A 104 7.34 12.68 -9.64
N ARG A 105 6.89 11.97 -8.61
CA ARG A 105 6.96 12.38 -7.19
C ARG A 105 8.16 11.80 -6.44
N ILE A 106 8.49 10.53 -6.67
CA ILE A 106 9.49 9.81 -5.84
C ILE A 106 10.85 9.61 -6.52
N ALA A 107 10.87 9.65 -7.85
CA ALA A 107 12.07 9.38 -8.65
C ALA A 107 11.97 10.07 -10.02
N PRO A 108 11.93 11.42 -10.09
CA PRO A 108 11.64 12.16 -11.32
C PRO A 108 12.61 11.85 -12.47
N GLU A 109 13.89 11.60 -12.16
CA GLU A 109 14.94 11.31 -13.13
C GLU A 109 14.92 9.85 -13.63
N ARG A 110 14.06 8.98 -13.08
CA ARG A 110 14.00 7.56 -13.46
C ARG A 110 13.20 7.38 -14.75
N ASP A 111 13.82 6.72 -15.72
CA ASP A 111 13.16 6.25 -16.95
C ASP A 111 12.33 4.99 -16.66
N LEU A 112 11.03 5.00 -17.03
CA LEU A 112 10.13 3.86 -16.91
C LEU A 112 10.01 3.05 -18.24
N GLY A 113 10.86 3.34 -19.22
CA GLY A 113 10.90 2.73 -20.53
C GLY A 113 9.60 2.98 -21.30
N HIS A 114 8.98 1.92 -21.82
CA HIS A 114 7.71 2.01 -22.57
C HIS A 114 6.55 2.64 -21.79
N ASN A 115 6.68 2.86 -20.48
CA ASN A 115 5.65 3.52 -19.69
C ASN A 115 5.69 5.07 -19.80
N ASP A 116 6.79 5.65 -20.28
CA ASP A 116 6.93 7.11 -20.45
C ASP A 116 6.48 7.62 -21.83
N ARG A 117 6.38 6.75 -22.83
CA ARG A 117 5.91 7.06 -24.20
C ARG A 117 4.50 6.55 -24.43
#